data_AF-A0A832RMB4-F1
#
_entry.id   AF-A0A832RMB4-F1
#
_cell.length_a   1.000
_cell.length_b   1.000
_cell.length_c   1.000
_cell.angle_alpha   90.00
_cell.angle_beta   90.00
_cell.angle_gamma   90.00
#
_symmetry.space_group_name_H-M   'P 1'
#
loop_
_entity.id
_entity.type
_entity.pdbx_description
1 polymer ?
#
loop_
_entity_poly.entity_id
_entity_poly.type
_entity_poly.pdbx_seq_one_letter_code
_entity_poly.pdbx_strand_id
1 'polypeptide(L)'
;LVLPTIQYGVSFEHAPFTNFSIKDKTLQNYLLDLCISLGQNKINKIIILNGHHGNQNALKSISSKIAKITKNKTKVFVFSYWRFMDREFDHAGFVETSLMM
;
A
#
# COMPACT_ATOMS: atom_id res chain seq x y z
N LEU A 1 11.98 -11.28 4.65
CA LEU A 1 12.62 -10.04 4.18
C LEU A 1 11.62 -8.91 4.32
N VAL A 2 12.03 -7.76 4.84
CA VAL A 2 11.26 -6.51 4.83
C VAL A 2 11.99 -5.57 3.88
N LEU A 3 11.25 -4.96 2.95
CA LEU A 3 11.79 -4.01 1.99
C LEU A 3 11.74 -2.59 2.56
N PRO A 4 12.50 -1.63 2.01
CA PRO A 4 12.36 -0.23 2.36
C PRO A 4 10.91 0.24 2.28
N THR A 5 10.49 1.04 3.26
CA THR A 5 9.13 1.56 3.36
C THR A 5 8.87 2.61 2.27
N ILE A 6 7.65 2.58 1.72
CA ILE A 6 7.18 3.59 0.77
C ILE A 6 6.68 4.79 1.59
N GLN A 7 7.41 5.90 1.51
CA GLN A 7 7.21 7.06 2.38
C GLN A 7 6.09 8.00 1.92
N TYR A 8 5.70 7.95 0.65
CA TYR A 8 4.69 8.84 0.07
C TYR A 8 3.55 8.05 -0.57
N GLY A 9 2.34 8.50 -0.31
CA GLY A 9 1.10 7.89 -0.78
C GLY A 9 0.10 8.91 -1.29
N VAL A 10 -1.13 8.46 -1.47
CA VAL A 10 -2.25 9.31 -1.88
C VAL A 10 -2.81 9.94 -0.62
N SER A 11 -2.68 11.25 -0.47
CA SER A 11 -3.00 11.97 0.78
C SER A 11 -3.67 13.34 0.50
N PHE A 12 -4.47 13.44 -0.56
CA PHE A 12 -5.09 14.70 -1.00
C PHE A 12 -6.17 15.19 -0.02
N GLU A 13 -6.71 14.27 0.79
CA GLU A 13 -7.71 14.50 1.83
C GLU A 13 -7.23 15.41 2.96
N HIS A 14 -5.92 15.59 3.12
CA HIS A 14 -5.35 16.48 4.13
C HIS A 14 -5.36 17.96 3.71
N ALA A 15 -5.76 18.28 2.47
CA ALA A 15 -5.99 19.67 2.08
C ALA A 15 -7.10 20.31 2.95
N PRO A 16 -6.97 21.59 3.36
CA PRO A 16 -5.99 22.59 2.92
C PRO A 16 -4.67 22.62 3.73
N PHE A 17 -4.47 21.71 4.69
CA PHE A 17 -3.20 21.62 5.40
C PHE A 17 -2.07 21.13 4.49
N THR A 18 -0.83 21.37 4.89
CA THR A 18 0.37 20.91 4.16
C THR A 18 0.30 19.41 3.94
N ASN A 19 0.30 19.00 2.66
CA ASN A 19 0.25 17.60 2.27
C ASN A 19 1.22 17.32 1.11
N PHE A 20 1.76 16.11 1.09
CA PHE A 20 2.65 15.59 0.04
C PHE A 20 1.97 14.39 -0.63
N SER A 21 0.93 14.68 -1.41
CA SER A 21 0.10 13.67 -2.05
C SER A 21 0.58 13.33 -3.46
N ILE A 22 0.73 12.04 -3.76
CA ILE A 22 0.86 11.55 -5.14
C ILE A 22 -0.49 11.09 -5.68
N LYS A 23 -0.65 11.06 -7.01
CA LYS A 23 -1.87 10.56 -7.66
C LYS A 23 -2.00 9.05 -7.44
N ASP A 24 -3.23 8.55 -7.34
CA ASP A 24 -3.56 7.12 -7.29
C ASP A 24 -2.81 6.30 -8.35
N LYS A 25 -2.80 6.84 -9.58
CA LYS A 25 -2.18 6.18 -10.72
C LYS A 25 -0.65 6.08 -10.59
N THR A 26 -0.03 7.10 -9.99
CA THR A 26 1.41 7.12 -9.72
C THR A 26 1.77 6.04 -8.71
N LEU A 27 1.06 5.98 -7.57
CA LEU A 27 1.30 4.97 -6.55
C LEU A 27 1.09 3.55 -7.10
N GLN A 28 0.01 3.35 -7.87
CA GLN A 28 -0.28 2.05 -8.46
C GLN A 28 0.79 1.61 -9.45
N ASN A 29 1.24 2.48 -10.36
CA ASN A 29 2.27 2.13 -11.34
C ASN A 29 3.60 1.82 -10.63
N TYR A 30 3.99 2.63 -9.64
CA TYR A 30 5.17 2.39 -8.83
C TYR A 30 5.16 1.01 -8.15
N LEU A 31 4.05 0.64 -7.52
CA LEU A 31 3.89 -0.67 -6.88
C LEU A 31 3.90 -1.83 -7.87
N LEU A 32 3.35 -1.65 -9.08
CA LEU A 32 3.42 -2.65 -10.14
C LEU A 32 4.87 -2.92 -10.54
N ASP A 33 5.64 -1.87 -10.79
CA ASP A 33 7.05 -1.98 -11.19
C ASP A 33 7.87 -2.73 -10.13
N LEU A 34 7.70 -2.36 -8.86
CA LEU A 34 8.37 -3.03 -7.74
C LEU A 34 8.01 -4.52 -7.65
N CYS A 35 6.72 -4.86 -7.69
CA CYS A 35 6.30 -6.25 -7.54
C CYS A 35 6.70 -7.13 -8.72
N ILE A 36 6.68 -6.59 -9.94
CA ILE A 36 7.15 -7.30 -11.14
C ILE A 36 8.66 -7.54 -11.04
N SER A 37 9.43 -6.52 -10.64
CA SER A 37 10.88 -6.63 -10.44
C SER A 37 11.23 -7.69 -9.39
N LEU A 38 10.50 -7.74 -8.27
CA LEU A 38 10.65 -8.79 -7.26
C LEU A 38 10.38 -10.18 -7.84
N GLY A 39 9.32 -10.34 -8.64
CA GLY A 39 9.00 -11.60 -9.32
C GLY A 39 10.10 -12.05 -10.29
N GLN A 40 10.71 -11.13 -11.03
CA GLN A 40 11.86 -11.41 -11.90
C GLN A 40 13.07 -11.92 -11.10
N ASN A 41 13.22 -11.45 -9.86
CA ASN A 41 14.23 -11.89 -8.90
C ASN A 41 13.79 -13.11 -8.05
N LYS A 42 12.79 -13.88 -8.53
CA LYS A 42 12.27 -15.11 -7.90
C LYS A 42 11.56 -14.90 -6.55
N ILE A 43 11.23 -13.66 -6.17
CA ILE A 43 10.41 -13.35 -5.00
C ILE A 43 8.94 -13.32 -5.43
N ASN A 44 8.27 -14.46 -5.26
CA ASN A 44 6.94 -14.71 -5.85
C ASN A 44 5.77 -14.60 -4.86
N LYS A 45 6.04 -14.33 -3.59
CA LYS A 45 5.02 -14.10 -2.56
C LYS A 45 5.31 -12.75 -1.90
N ILE A 46 4.44 -11.78 -2.13
CA ILE A 46 4.62 -10.40 -1.71
C ILE A 46 3.41 -9.99 -0.88
N ILE A 47 3.67 -9.33 0.25
CA ILE A 47 2.64 -8.71 1.08
C ILE A 47 2.86 -7.20 1.02
N ILE A 48 1.83 -6.47 0.63
CA ILE A 48 1.74 -5.01 0.77
C ILE A 48 0.94 -4.76 2.04
N LEU A 49 1.61 -4.24 3.07
CA LEU A 49 0.96 -3.77 4.29
C LEU A 49 0.71 -2.26 4.15
N ASN A 50 -0.55 -1.89 3.91
CA ASN A 50 -0.98 -0.52 3.76
C ASN A 50 -1.10 0.16 5.13
N GLY A 51 -0.39 1.28 5.27
CA GLY A 51 -0.35 2.13 6.45
C GLY A 51 -1.25 3.36 6.38
N HIS A 52 -1.86 3.67 5.22
CA HIS A 52 -2.57 4.94 5.02
C HIS A 52 -3.87 4.77 4.23
N HIS A 53 -4.96 5.37 4.72
CA HIS A 53 -6.31 5.18 4.17
C HIS A 53 -6.45 5.70 2.73
N GLY A 54 -5.84 6.84 2.37
CA GLY A 54 -5.94 7.38 1.02
C GLY A 54 -5.42 6.44 -0.09
N ASN A 55 -4.51 5.51 0.25
CA ASN A 55 -3.94 4.54 -0.71
C ASN A 55 -4.94 3.48 -1.20
N GLN A 56 -6.11 3.33 -0.57
CA GLN A 56 -7.02 2.20 -0.82
C GLN A 56 -7.45 2.09 -2.30
N ASN A 57 -7.69 3.22 -2.97
CA ASN A 57 -8.07 3.26 -4.38
C ASN A 57 -6.94 2.78 -5.30
N ALA A 58 -5.72 3.25 -5.08
CA ALA A 58 -4.54 2.80 -5.81
C ALA A 58 -4.30 1.29 -5.67
N LEU A 59 -4.55 0.74 -4.46
CA LEU A 59 -4.27 -0.66 -4.11
C LEU A 59 -5.32 -1.67 -4.62
N LYS A 60 -6.59 -1.26 -4.79
CA LYS A 60 -7.74 -2.14 -5.06
C LYS A 60 -7.57 -3.16 -6.20
N SER A 61 -6.76 -2.84 -7.21
CA SER A 61 -6.57 -3.69 -8.41
C SER A 61 -5.15 -4.22 -8.59
N ILE A 62 -4.26 -4.03 -7.61
CA ILE A 62 -2.84 -4.38 -7.76
C ILE A 62 -2.64 -5.89 -7.86
N SER A 63 -3.25 -6.67 -6.95
CA SER A 63 -3.08 -8.13 -6.95
C SER A 63 -3.50 -8.76 -8.27
N SER A 64 -4.65 -8.37 -8.82
CA SER A 64 -5.16 -8.93 -10.08
C SER A 64 -4.34 -8.49 -11.28
N LYS A 65 -3.86 -7.24 -11.32
CA LYS A 65 -2.96 -6.75 -12.38
C LYS A 65 -1.63 -7.52 -12.39
N ILE A 66 -1.00 -7.72 -11.24
CA ILE A 66 0.27 -8.44 -11.14
C ILE A 66 0.08 -9.91 -11.52
N ALA A 67 -0.98 -10.55 -11.02
CA ALA A 67 -1.32 -11.92 -11.38
C ALA A 67 -1.49 -12.07 -12.91
N LYS A 68 -2.19 -11.13 -13.56
CA LYS A 68 -2.35 -11.10 -15.02
C LYS A 68 -1.02 -10.93 -15.75
N ILE A 69 -0.21 -9.94 -15.36
CA ILE A 69 1.08 -9.62 -16.02
C ILE A 69 2.08 -10.77 -15.88
N THR A 70 2.15 -11.37 -14.69
CA THR A 70 3.13 -12.43 -14.38
C THR A 70 2.64 -13.83 -14.71
N LYS A 71 1.45 -13.98 -15.31
CA LYS A 71 0.79 -15.27 -15.57
C LYS A 71 0.68 -16.14 -14.31
N ASN A 72 0.21 -15.53 -13.22
CA ASN A 72 0.03 -16.12 -11.89
C ASN A 72 1.32 -16.62 -11.20
N LYS A 73 2.51 -16.30 -11.72
CA LYS A 73 3.78 -16.66 -11.10
C LYS A 73 4.04 -15.87 -9.81
N THR A 74 3.67 -14.58 -9.78
CA THR A 74 3.84 -13.71 -8.62
C THR A 74 2.48 -13.46 -7.96
N LYS A 75 2.40 -13.78 -6.67
CA LYS A 75 1.21 -13.59 -5.83
C LYS A 75 1.42 -12.41 -4.90
N VAL A 76 0.51 -11.45 -4.96
CA VAL A 76 0.53 -10.25 -4.12
C VAL A 76 -0.72 -10.19 -3.28
N PHE A 77 -0.53 -10.02 -1.97
CA PHE A 77 -1.58 -9.83 -0.99
C PHE A 77 -1.52 -8.40 -0.47
N VAL A 78 -2.68 -7.76 -0.34
CA VAL A 78 -2.79 -6.40 0.18
C VAL A 78 -3.58 -6.46 1.47
N PHE A 79 -2.99 -5.94 2.55
CA PHE A 79 -3.62 -5.85 3.85
C PHE A 79 -3.52 -4.41 4.34
N SER A 80 -4.56 -3.91 4.98
CA SER A 80 -4.47 -2.65 5.73
C SER A 80 -4.43 -3.01 7.20
N TYR A 81 -3.40 -2.55 7.92
CA TYR A 81 -3.13 -3.06 9.28
C TYR A 81 -4.33 -2.83 10.21
N TRP A 82 -5.05 -1.73 10.01
CA TRP A 82 -6.21 -1.37 10.81
C TRP A 82 -7.40 -2.31 10.70
N ARG A 83 -7.45 -3.18 9.69
CA ARG A 83 -8.48 -4.23 9.61
C ARG A 83 -8.25 -5.38 10.59
N PHE A 84 -7.08 -5.42 11.22
CA PHE A 84 -6.67 -6.44 12.18
C PHE A 84 -6.52 -5.88 13.60
N MET A 85 -6.98 -4.65 13.83
CA MET A 85 -7.02 -4.03 15.15
C MET A 85 -8.39 -4.25 15.76
N ASP A 86 -8.44 -4.48 17.08
CA ASP A 86 -9.69 -4.67 17.83
C ASP A 86 -10.53 -3.38 17.97
N ARG A 87 -9.98 -2.24 17.55
CA ARG A 87 -10.62 -0.91 17.63
C ARG A 87 -10.77 -0.30 16.24
N GLU A 88 -11.86 0.43 16.03
CA GLU A 88 -12.10 1.17 14.79
C GLU A 88 -10.96 2.16 14.51
N PHE A 89 -10.60 2.26 13.23
CA PHE A 89 -9.55 3.15 12.78
C PHE A 89 -10.06 4.58 12.74
N ASP A 90 -9.29 5.49 13.34
CA ASP A 90 -9.55 6.92 13.32
C ASP A 90 -8.33 7.65 12.77
N HIS A 91 -8.54 8.67 11.94
CA HIS A 91 -7.49 9.38 11.21
C HIS A 91 -6.90 10.47 12.09
N ALA A 92 -5.60 10.39 12.37
CA ALA A 92 -4.90 11.09 13.45
C ALA A 92 -5.54 10.89 14.84
N GLY A 93 -6.32 9.81 15.00
CA GLY A 93 -6.99 9.49 16.25
C GLY A 93 -6.11 8.66 17.19
N PHE A 94 -6.70 8.28 18.33
CA PHE A 94 -6.02 7.57 19.41
C PHE A 94 -5.22 6.35 18.92
N VAL A 95 -5.74 5.60 17.95
CA VAL A 95 -5.09 4.37 17.46
C VAL A 95 -3.85 4.68 16.62
N GLU A 96 -3.90 5.65 15.70
CA GLU A 96 -2.71 6.06 14.94
C GLU A 96 -1.64 6.67 15.86
N THR A 97 -2.03 7.52 16.82
CA THR A 97 -1.08 8.18 17.74
C THR A 97 -0.47 7.19 18.74
N SER A 98 -1.25 6.23 19.25
CA SER A 98 -0.74 5.22 20.20
C SER A 98 0.16 4.18 19.54
N LEU A 99 0.11 4.02 18.22
CA LEU A 99 1.05 3.15 17.50
C LEU A 99 2.43 3.79 17.31
N MET A 100 2.49 5.12 17.35
CA MET A 100 3.71 5.92 17.12
C MET A 100 4.47 6.24 18.43
N MET A 101 3.83 6.03 19.58
CA MET A 101 4.43 6.16 20.92
C MET A 101 4.75 4.79 21.51
#